data_AF-A0A6N2RXF8-F1
#
_entry.id   AF-A0A6N2RXF8-F1
#
_cell.length_a   1.000
_cell.length_b   1.000
_cell.length_c   1.000
_cell.angle_alpha   90.00
_cell.angle_beta   90.00
_cell.angle_gamma   90.00
#
_symmetry.space_group_name_H-M   'P 1'
#
loop_
_entity.id
_entity.type
_entity.pdbx_description
1 polymer ?
#
loop_
_entity_poly.entity_id
_entity_poly.type
_entity_poly.pdbx_seq_one_letter_code
_entity_poly.pdbx_strand_id
1 'polypeptide(L)'
;MIRRRIREGRPFTFLDEGLAAAGPVPSANNLVESWNARLRDMPRRHRGLRLVRRLKAICRWCHQHTERPETDAWLAANAMTDERLERLYRQAWKRSPQGQYETFGIPARYGTGIDWNEFHTRVEWQSND
;
A
#
# COMPACT_ATOMS: atom_id res chain seq x y z
N MET A 1 -9.48 28.43 -7.53
CA MET A 1 -8.57 27.86 -8.55
C MET A 1 -8.93 26.42 -8.94
N ILE A 2 -9.01 25.46 -8.00
CA ILE A 2 -9.33 24.04 -8.27
C ILE A 2 -10.71 23.82 -8.92
N ARG A 3 -11.77 24.46 -8.42
CA ARG A 3 -13.15 24.29 -8.94
C ARG A 3 -13.31 24.67 -10.42
N ARG A 4 -12.55 25.68 -10.88
CA ARG A 4 -12.51 26.09 -12.30
C ARG A 4 -11.85 25.01 -13.17
N ARG A 5 -10.72 24.47 -12.72
CA ARG A 5 -9.98 23.39 -13.41
C ARG A 5 -10.76 22.07 -13.49
N ILE A 6 -11.54 21.75 -12.45
CA ILE A 6 -12.46 20.61 -12.46
C ILE A 6 -13.55 20.83 -13.52
N ARG A 7 -14.13 22.04 -13.62
CA ARG A 7 -15.13 22.39 -14.63
C ARG A 7 -14.56 22.37 -16.06
N GLU A 8 -13.29 22.70 -16.22
CA GLU A 8 -12.54 22.64 -17.48
C GLU A 8 -12.02 21.23 -17.83
N GLY A 9 -12.26 20.23 -16.97
CA GLY A 9 -11.80 18.85 -17.19
C GLY A 9 -10.28 18.67 -17.11
N ARG A 10 -9.54 19.63 -16.54
CA ARG A 10 -8.06 19.64 -16.45
C ARG A 10 -7.59 19.89 -15.01
N PRO A 11 -7.88 18.99 -14.06
CA PRO A 11 -7.54 19.20 -12.65
C PRO A 11 -6.02 19.16 -12.39
N PHE A 12 -5.23 18.52 -13.27
CA PHE A 12 -3.76 18.53 -13.21
C PHE A 12 -3.22 19.50 -14.27
N THR A 13 -2.59 20.59 -13.82
CA THR A 13 -2.03 21.65 -14.69
C THR A 13 -0.53 21.47 -14.97
N PHE A 14 0.14 20.58 -14.23
CA PHE A 14 1.56 20.27 -14.38
C PHE A 14 1.70 18.77 -14.64
N LEU A 15 1.46 18.35 -15.88
CA LEU A 15 1.82 17.03 -16.36
C LEU A 15 3.16 17.17 -17.08
N ASP A 16 4.11 16.29 -16.78
CA ASP A 16 5.37 16.19 -17.49
C ASP A 16 5.07 15.98 -19.00
N GLU A 17 5.70 16.78 -19.86
CA GLU A 17 5.48 16.72 -21.31
C GLU A 17 5.83 15.34 -21.88
N GLY A 18 6.79 14.63 -21.27
CA GLY A 18 7.12 13.25 -21.62
C GLY A 18 5.99 12.26 -21.35
N LEU A 19 5.11 12.54 -20.38
CA LEU A 19 3.96 11.71 -20.06
C LEU A 19 2.82 11.91 -21.07
N ALA A 20 2.70 13.10 -21.65
CA ALA A 20 1.72 13.41 -22.69
C ALA A 20 2.16 12.96 -24.09
N ALA A 21 3.45 12.66 -24.29
CA ALA A 21 4.00 12.19 -25.57
C ALA A 21 3.40 10.85 -26.03
N ALA A 22 2.94 10.01 -25.09
CA ALA A 22 2.30 8.71 -25.38
C ALA A 22 0.79 8.82 -25.68
N GLY A 23 0.20 10.02 -25.60
CA GLY A 23 -1.22 10.26 -25.83
C GLY A 23 -1.90 11.05 -24.71
N PRO A 24 -3.21 11.35 -24.86
CA PRO A 24 -3.95 12.12 -23.88
C PRO A 24 -4.01 11.41 -22.52
N VAL A 25 -3.41 12.02 -21.50
CA VAL A 25 -3.44 11.51 -20.13
C VAL A 25 -4.83 11.72 -19.53
N PRO A 26 -5.47 10.67 -18.96
CA PRO A 26 -6.76 10.82 -18.29
C PRO A 26 -6.70 11.89 -17.21
N SER A 27 -7.69 12.79 -17.22
CA SER A 27 -7.75 13.91 -16.29
C SER A 27 -8.01 13.49 -14.84
N ALA A 28 -8.50 12.27 -14.61
CA ALA A 28 -8.80 11.74 -13.30
C ALA A 28 -7.95 10.51 -12.99
N ASN A 29 -7.36 10.47 -11.80
CA ASN A 29 -6.64 9.32 -11.27
C ASN A 29 -7.59 8.25 -10.67
N ASN A 30 -8.90 8.35 -10.94
CA ASN A 30 -9.95 7.53 -10.34
C ASN A 30 -9.68 6.03 -10.49
N LEU A 31 -9.14 5.60 -11.64
CA LEU A 31 -8.80 4.19 -11.86
C LEU A 31 -7.73 3.74 -10.85
N VAL A 32 -6.60 4.44 -10.80
CA VAL A 32 -5.49 4.14 -9.88
C VAL A 32 -5.95 4.22 -8.42
N GLU A 33 -6.72 5.24 -8.04
CA GLU A 33 -7.21 5.35 -6.67
C GLU A 33 -8.25 4.28 -6.32
N SER A 34 -9.08 3.83 -7.27
CA SER A 34 -10.01 2.73 -7.06
C SER A 34 -9.27 1.40 -6.82
N TRP A 35 -8.17 1.16 -7.53
CA TRP A 35 -7.27 0.02 -7.31
C TRP A 35 -6.57 0.13 -5.95
N ASN A 36 -6.00 1.29 -5.63
CA ASN A 36 -5.34 1.55 -4.36
C ASN A 36 -6.31 1.38 -3.17
N ALA A 37 -7.56 1.81 -3.30
CA ALA A 37 -8.58 1.60 -2.27
C ALA A 37 -8.82 0.12 -1.99
N ARG A 38 -8.90 -0.71 -3.03
CA ARG A 38 -9.06 -2.18 -2.90
C ARG A 38 -7.83 -2.82 -2.23
N LEU A 39 -6.62 -2.41 -2.62
CA LEU A 39 -5.38 -2.87 -2.00
C LEU A 39 -5.27 -2.47 -0.52
N ARG A 40 -5.65 -1.24 -0.17
CA ARG A 40 -5.68 -0.75 1.23
C ARG A 40 -6.71 -1.49 2.08
N ASP A 41 -7.76 -2.04 1.47
CA ASP A 41 -8.81 -2.77 2.18
C ASP A 41 -8.47 -4.25 2.43
N MET A 42 -7.65 -4.86 1.57
CA MET A 42 -7.20 -6.26 1.71
C MET A 42 -6.62 -6.58 3.10
N PRO A 43 -5.72 -5.77 3.69
CA PRO A 43 -5.27 -5.95 5.06
C PRO A 43 -6.37 -6.01 6.13
N ARG A 44 -7.45 -5.25 5.95
CA ARG A 44 -8.57 -5.18 6.90
C ARG A 44 -9.43 -6.43 6.82
N ARG A 45 -9.74 -6.90 5.60
CA ARG A 45 -10.49 -8.15 5.36
C ARG A 45 -9.77 -9.39 5.87
N HIS A 46 -8.45 -9.33 5.97
CA HIS A 46 -7.59 -10.41 6.44
C HIS A 46 -6.99 -10.13 7.83
N ARG A 47 -7.67 -9.30 8.64
CA ARG A 47 -7.29 -9.04 10.03
C ARG A 47 -7.27 -10.35 10.82
N GLY A 48 -6.33 -10.48 11.76
CA GLY A 48 -6.11 -11.71 12.53
C GLY A 48 -5.13 -12.70 11.88
N LEU A 49 -4.84 -12.57 10.59
CA LEU A 49 -3.74 -13.32 9.96
C LEU A 49 -2.39 -12.62 10.21
N ARG A 50 -1.32 -13.44 10.25
CA ARG A 50 0.07 -12.94 10.27
C ARG A 50 0.31 -11.98 9.10
N LEU A 51 1.11 -10.93 9.29
CA LEU A 51 1.39 -9.92 8.22
C LEU A 51 1.84 -10.58 6.91
N VAL A 52 2.71 -11.58 6.98
CA VAL A 52 3.18 -12.34 5.80
C VAL A 52 2.02 -12.95 5.01
N ARG A 53 1.03 -13.51 5.71
CA ARG A 53 -0.19 -14.08 5.09
C ARG A 53 -1.08 -12.99 4.50
N ARG A 54 -1.23 -11.85 5.18
CA ARG A 54 -1.96 -10.68 4.65
C ARG A 54 -1.31 -10.14 3.37
N LEU A 55 0.00 -10.01 3.35
CA LEU A 55 0.77 -9.57 2.17
C LEU A 55 0.67 -10.58 1.02
N LYS A 56 0.76 -11.89 1.30
CA LYS A 56 0.52 -12.93 0.30
C LYS A 56 -0.90 -12.88 -0.29
N ALA A 57 -1.91 -12.58 0.53
CA ALA A 57 -3.27 -12.37 0.05
C ALA A 57 -3.35 -11.18 -0.93
N ILE A 58 -2.65 -10.08 -0.63
CA ILE A 58 -2.52 -8.94 -1.57
C ILE A 58 -1.84 -9.38 -2.87
N CYS A 59 -0.70 -10.07 -2.82
CA CYS A 59 0.00 -10.55 -4.02
C CYS A 59 -0.89 -11.45 -4.89
N ARG A 60 -1.63 -12.38 -4.26
CA ARG A 60 -2.58 -13.25 -4.96
C ARG A 60 -3.71 -12.45 -5.59
N TRP A 61 -4.25 -11.46 -4.87
CA TRP A 61 -5.28 -10.59 -5.41
C TRP A 61 -4.79 -9.80 -6.62
N CYS A 62 -3.59 -9.20 -6.54
CA CYS A 62 -2.98 -8.52 -7.68
C CYS A 62 -2.84 -9.46 -8.88
N HIS A 63 -2.35 -10.69 -8.67
CA HIS A 63 -2.23 -11.67 -9.74
C HIS A 63 -3.58 -11.96 -10.41
N GLN A 64 -4.65 -12.20 -9.64
CA GLN A 64 -5.99 -12.47 -10.16
C GLN A 64 -6.64 -11.30 -10.90
N HIS A 65 -6.17 -10.08 -10.64
CA HIS A 65 -6.76 -8.85 -11.18
C HIS A 65 -5.89 -8.17 -12.24
N THR A 66 -4.80 -8.81 -12.65
CA THR A 66 -4.04 -8.44 -13.85
C THR A 66 -4.83 -8.84 -15.10
N GLU A 67 -4.72 -8.06 -16.18
CA GLU A 67 -5.47 -8.30 -17.44
C GLU A 67 -5.23 -9.69 -18.04
N ARG A 68 -4.03 -10.23 -17.85
CA ARG A 68 -3.59 -11.55 -18.33
C ARG A 68 -2.86 -12.28 -17.19
N PRO A 69 -3.58 -12.92 -16.26
CA PRO A 69 -2.95 -13.66 -15.19
C PRO A 69 -2.22 -14.89 -15.76
N GLU A 70 -1.02 -15.15 -15.25
CA GLU A 70 -0.33 -16.42 -15.48
C GLU A 70 -1.10 -17.58 -14.86
N THR A 71 -0.71 -18.82 -15.19
CA THR A 71 -1.38 -20.01 -14.65
C THR A 71 -1.17 -20.17 -13.14
N ASP A 72 -2.07 -20.90 -12.47
CA ASP A 72 -1.92 -21.25 -11.06
C ASP A 72 -0.61 -22.03 -10.79
N ALA A 73 -0.18 -22.87 -11.73
CA ALA A 73 1.09 -23.58 -11.65
C ALA A 73 2.29 -22.62 -11.68
N TRP A 74 2.23 -21.62 -12.56
CA TRP A 74 3.24 -20.55 -12.59
C TRP A 74 3.24 -19.75 -11.29
N LEU A 75 2.05 -19.41 -10.77
CA LEU A 75 1.94 -18.69 -9.50
C LEU A 75 2.52 -19.51 -8.34
N ALA A 76 2.25 -20.81 -8.27
CA ALA A 76 2.79 -21.68 -7.23
C ALA A 76 4.33 -21.74 -7.27
N ALA A 77 4.92 -21.79 -8.47
CA ALA A 77 6.37 -21.82 -8.66
C ALA A 77 7.05 -20.46 -8.41
N ASN A 78 6.36 -19.35 -8.71
CA ASN A 78 6.95 -18.00 -8.71
C ASN A 78 6.45 -17.10 -7.58
N ALA A 79 5.50 -17.56 -6.75
CA ALA A 79 4.99 -16.80 -5.61
C ALA A 79 6.14 -16.41 -4.67
N MET A 80 6.03 -15.22 -4.09
CA MET A 80 7.03 -14.77 -3.13
C MET A 80 7.07 -15.69 -1.90
N THR A 81 8.27 -16.15 -1.54
CA THR A 81 8.48 -16.92 -0.32
C THR A 81 8.31 -16.03 0.92
N ASP A 82 8.05 -16.67 2.07
CA ASP A 82 7.88 -15.95 3.33
C ASP A 82 9.17 -15.19 3.70
N GLU A 83 10.34 -15.80 3.50
CA GLU A 83 11.64 -15.21 3.83
C GLU A 83 11.95 -14.00 2.95
N ARG A 84 11.67 -14.09 1.64
CA ARG A 84 11.88 -12.99 0.70
C ARG A 84 10.98 -11.81 1.06
N LEU A 85 9.73 -12.09 1.40
CA LEU A 85 8.75 -11.08 1.78
C LEU A 85 9.12 -10.40 3.10
N GLU A 86 9.48 -11.18 4.12
CA GLU A 86 9.94 -10.64 5.40
C GLU A 86 11.18 -9.76 5.23
N ARG A 87 12.13 -10.16 4.38
CA ARG A 87 13.32 -9.36 4.08
C ARG A 87 12.96 -8.02 3.44
N LEU A 88 12.11 -8.02 2.42
CA LEU A 88 11.66 -6.79 1.76
C LEU A 88 10.91 -5.87 2.74
N TYR A 89 10.06 -6.43 3.58
CA TYR A 89 9.34 -5.67 4.60
C TYR A 89 10.31 -5.06 5.62
N ARG A 90 11.28 -5.83 6.13
CA ARG A 90 12.32 -5.31 7.04
C ARG A 90 13.12 -4.16 6.40
N GLN A 91 13.45 -4.27 5.11
CA GLN A 91 14.15 -3.21 4.39
C GLN A 91 13.29 -1.95 4.25
N ALA A 92 12.01 -2.10 3.92
CA ALA A 92 11.07 -0.98 3.84
C ALA A 92 10.88 -0.31 5.21
N TRP A 93 10.77 -1.11 6.29
CA TRP A 93 10.64 -0.61 7.65
C TRP A 93 11.85 0.20 8.10
N LYS A 94 13.08 -0.30 7.87
CA LYS A 94 14.31 0.44 8.21
C LYS A 94 14.40 1.83 7.52
N ARG A 95 13.71 1.99 6.40
CA ARG A 95 13.68 3.25 5.64
C ARG A 95 12.45 4.11 5.97
N SER A 96 11.55 3.63 6.81
CA SER A 96 10.35 4.38 7.20
C SER A 96 10.68 5.40 8.29
N PRO A 97 9.97 6.54 8.36
CA PRO A 97 10.14 7.49 9.46
C PRO A 97 9.92 6.84 10.84
N GLN A 98 8.97 5.91 10.98
CA GLN A 98 8.74 5.16 12.23
C GLN A 98 9.92 4.24 12.60
N GLY A 99 10.48 3.51 11.63
CA GLY A 99 11.61 2.62 11.87
C GLY A 99 12.92 3.35 12.19
N GLN A 100 12.97 4.68 12.00
CA GLN A 100 14.09 5.53 12.40
C GLN A 100 14.00 5.99 13.86
N TYR A 101 12.80 6.06 14.45
CA TYR A 101 12.58 6.56 15.83
C TYR A 101 12.24 5.45 16.84
N GLU A 102 11.75 4.28 16.41
CA GLU A 102 11.37 3.18 17.31
C GLU A 102 12.54 2.19 17.51
N THR A 103 13.18 2.23 18.69
CA THR A 103 14.32 1.36 19.08
C THR A 103 13.93 -0.11 19.24
N PHE A 104 12.68 -0.38 19.62
CA PHE A 104 12.15 -1.75 19.80
C PHE A 104 11.11 -2.06 18.73
N GLY A 105 11.58 -2.56 17.58
CA GLY A 105 10.66 -3.17 16.63
C GLY A 105 11.15 -3.16 15.20
N ILE A 106 11.64 -4.29 14.72
CA ILE A 106 11.00 -4.83 13.52
C ILE A 106 9.53 -4.96 13.93
N PRO A 107 8.53 -4.37 13.23
CA PRO A 107 7.16 -4.31 13.72
C PRO A 107 6.80 -5.68 14.26
N ALA A 108 6.59 -5.73 15.58
CA ALA A 108 6.47 -6.95 16.34
C ALA A 108 5.64 -7.91 15.51
N ARG A 109 6.26 -9.00 15.02
CA ARG A 109 5.66 -10.01 14.13
C ARG A 109 4.13 -9.94 14.22
N TYR A 110 3.47 -9.22 13.32
CA TYR A 110 2.03 -8.97 13.47
C TYR A 110 1.33 -10.32 13.60
N GLY A 111 0.59 -10.51 14.68
CA GLY A 111 -0.01 -11.79 15.05
C GLY A 111 0.76 -12.62 16.09
N THR A 112 1.76 -12.04 16.78
CA THR A 112 2.43 -12.69 17.94
C THR A 112 2.28 -11.91 19.26
N GLY A 113 1.59 -10.77 19.22
CA GLY A 113 1.25 -9.96 20.39
C GLY A 113 0.21 -8.91 20.03
N ILE A 114 -0.54 -8.43 21.04
CA ILE A 114 -1.47 -7.29 20.90
C ILE A 114 -0.62 -6.02 20.79
N ASP A 115 -0.62 -5.38 19.62
CA ASP A 115 -0.11 -4.02 19.49
C ASP A 115 -1.22 -3.05 19.90
N TRP A 116 -1.11 -2.54 21.12
CA TRP A 116 -2.07 -1.58 21.67
C TRP A 116 -2.09 -0.26 20.88
N ASN A 117 -1.04 0.06 20.13
CA ASN A 117 -1.02 1.25 19.27
C ASN A 117 -1.93 1.11 18.03
N GLU A 118 -2.33 -0.11 17.63
CA GLU A 118 -3.32 -0.31 16.56
C GLU A 118 -4.74 0.17 16.95
N PHE A 119 -4.99 0.41 18.24
CA PHE A 119 -6.29 0.83 18.77
C PHE A 119 -6.36 2.32 19.10
N HIS A 120 -5.27 3.06 19.00
CA HIS A 120 -5.22 4.47 19.40
C HIS A 120 -4.96 5.39 18.19
N THR A 121 -5.76 6.45 18.10
CA THR A 121 -5.46 7.59 17.22
C THR A 121 -4.33 8.38 17.84
N ARG A 122 -3.24 8.63 17.10
CA ARG A 122 -2.16 9.52 17.57
C ARG A 122 -2.74 10.90 17.84
N VAL A 123 -2.67 11.32 19.09
CA VAL A 123 -2.96 12.69 19.52
C VAL A 123 -1.66 13.33 19.95
N GLU A 124 -1.45 14.60 19.58
CA GLU A 124 -0.35 15.39 20.12
C GLU A 124 -0.49 15.47 21.64
N TRP A 125 0.62 15.26 22.33
CA TRP A 125 0.67 15.40 23.77
C TRP A 125 0.49 16.88 24.12
N GLN A 126 -0.61 17.22 24.79
CA GLN A 126 -0.82 18.57 25.31
C GLN A 126 -0.18 18.65 26.69
N SER A 127 0.89 19.45 26.81
CA SER A 127 1.43 19.86 28.11
C SER A 127 0.38 20.73 28.80
N ASN A 128 0.05 20.41 30.05
CA ASN A 128 -0.77 21.27 30.91
C ASN A 128 0.14 22.19 31.75
N ASP A 129 1.08 22.86 31.09
CA ASP A 129 1.88 23.94 31.69
C ASP A 129 1.51 25.28 31.05
#